data_AF-A0A3N1NXU8-F1
#
_entry.id   AF-A0A3N1NXU8-F1
#
_cell.length_a   1.000
_cell.length_b   1.000
_cell.length_c   1.000
_cell.angle_alpha   90.00
_cell.angle_beta   90.00
_cell.angle_gamma   90.00
#
_symmetry.space_group_name_H-M   'P 1'
#
loop_
_entity.id
_entity.type
_entity.pdbx_description
1 polymer ?
#
loop_
_entity_poly.entity_id
_entity_poly.type
_entity_poly.pdbx_seq_one_letter_code
_entity_poly.pdbx_strand_id
1 'polypeptide(L)'
;MNMKQKFLAGAVAASAMASAALAPVAHAEVSASVGAANMYYWRGLDLGNGDPAVWGDINVSSNGFYGGMWASSGDAALGTEYDLYAGYGSSVGDFSFDVSLWSYSYPTNTDPTAPTEPGDLVEAVIGLGYGPVSLTHYADVEGNEDYSYTTLGVAFGDYSVTYGSHDGTGALDGYAHVDLGYAYNENLSFTLGLVADDVDGLNPDSPKFVVGFSIPIE
;
A
#
# COMPACT_ATOMS: atom_id res chain seq x y z
N MET A 1 -7.80 -24.42 22.32
CA MET A 1 -6.70 -24.24 21.35
C MET A 1 -6.75 -22.77 20.96
N ASN A 2 -5.73 -22.00 21.34
CA ASN A 2 -5.82 -20.56 21.54
C ASN A 2 -5.79 -19.77 20.22
N MET A 3 -6.55 -18.69 20.20
CA MET A 3 -6.90 -17.79 19.07
C MET A 3 -5.72 -16.94 18.55
N LYS A 4 -4.48 -17.43 18.62
CA LYS A 4 -3.24 -16.68 18.34
C LYS A 4 -2.59 -16.97 16.98
N GLN A 5 -3.31 -17.58 16.03
CA GLN A 5 -2.72 -18.04 14.75
C GLN A 5 -3.42 -17.48 13.50
N LYS A 6 -4.10 -16.32 13.57
CA LYS A 6 -4.91 -15.83 12.44
C LYS A 6 -4.66 -14.38 11.99
N PHE A 7 -3.64 -13.69 12.50
CA PHE A 7 -3.27 -12.35 12.00
C PHE A 7 -1.84 -12.34 11.49
N LEU A 8 -1.60 -13.07 10.40
CA LEU A 8 -0.29 -13.04 9.75
C LEU A 8 -0.48 -13.16 8.24
N ALA A 9 -0.92 -12.06 7.64
CA ALA A 9 -0.87 -11.85 6.21
C ALA A 9 -0.63 -10.35 5.96
N GLY A 10 0.58 -10.03 5.47
CA GLY A 10 0.81 -8.89 4.57
C GLY A 10 0.80 -7.49 5.16
N ALA A 11 1.83 -7.12 5.91
CA ALA A 11 2.24 -5.72 6.06
C ALA A 11 3.04 -5.26 4.82
N VAL A 12 2.38 -5.08 3.67
CA VAL A 12 2.76 -4.18 2.55
C VAL A 12 1.49 -3.84 1.76
N ALA A 13 0.64 -3.04 2.38
CA ALA A 13 -0.40 -2.17 1.82
C ALA A 13 -1.10 -1.58 3.04
N ALA A 14 -1.47 -0.30 2.97
CA ALA A 14 -2.06 0.47 4.06
C ALA A 14 -3.02 -0.33 4.96
N SER A 15 -2.76 -0.26 6.27
CA SER A 15 -3.73 -0.24 7.37
C SER A 15 -5.16 -0.72 7.07
N ALA A 16 -5.49 -1.93 7.50
CA ALA A 16 -6.67 -2.28 8.33
C ALA A 16 -6.91 -3.80 8.33
N MET A 17 -6.24 -4.52 9.23
CA MET A 17 -6.68 -5.86 9.62
C MET A 17 -6.73 -5.94 11.15
N ALA A 18 -7.89 -5.56 11.71
CA ALA A 18 -8.28 -5.92 13.06
C ALA A 18 -9.82 -6.00 13.16
N SER A 19 -10.41 -7.10 12.68
CA SER A 19 -11.80 -7.44 12.99
C SER A 19 -11.84 -8.41 14.18
N ALA A 20 -12.31 -7.91 15.33
CA ALA A 20 -12.67 -8.75 16.46
C ALA A 20 -14.09 -9.31 16.26
N ALA A 21 -14.20 -10.62 16.12
CA ALA A 21 -15.44 -11.32 15.81
C ALA A 21 -16.50 -11.27 16.93
N LEU A 22 -17.68 -10.72 16.62
CA LEU A 22 -19.01 -11.13 17.15
C LEU A 22 -20.09 -10.90 16.06
N ALA A 23 -20.78 -11.95 15.62
CA ALA A 23 -21.90 -11.87 14.66
C ALA A 23 -23.25 -11.51 15.33
N PRO A 24 -24.32 -11.18 14.58
CA PRO A 24 -24.45 -10.18 13.52
C PRO A 24 -25.45 -9.08 13.94
N VAL A 25 -25.01 -7.82 13.89
CA VAL A 25 -25.87 -6.68 13.58
C VAL A 25 -25.14 -5.95 12.47
N ALA A 26 -25.81 -5.68 11.34
CA ALA A 26 -25.21 -5.06 10.16
C ALA A 26 -24.87 -3.58 10.40
N HIS A 27 -23.90 -3.33 11.29
CA HIS A 27 -23.21 -2.05 11.39
C HIS A 27 -21.95 -2.16 10.56
N ALA A 28 -21.67 -1.12 9.78
CA ALA A 28 -20.37 -1.01 9.14
C ALA A 28 -19.30 -0.85 10.23
N GLU A 29 -18.20 -1.59 10.11
CA GLU A 29 -17.04 -1.43 10.99
C GLU A 29 -16.31 -0.17 10.53
N VAL A 30 -16.00 0.72 11.48
CA VAL A 30 -15.19 1.92 11.23
C VAL A 30 -13.88 1.77 11.97
N SER A 31 -12.77 2.00 11.29
CA SER A 31 -11.42 2.02 11.87
C SER A 31 -10.65 3.22 11.36
N ALA A 32 -9.70 3.70 12.16
CA ALA A 32 -8.81 4.78 11.78
C ALA A 32 -7.41 4.53 12.34
N SER A 33 -6.40 5.05 11.67
CA SER A 33 -5.00 4.98 12.15
C SER A 33 -4.26 6.28 11.86
N VAL A 34 -3.18 6.49 12.60
CA VAL A 34 -2.16 7.49 12.27
C VAL A 34 -0.78 6.85 12.34
N GLY A 35 0.14 7.34 11.53
CA GLY A 35 1.48 6.79 11.47
C GLY A 35 2.51 7.76 10.95
N ALA A 36 3.76 7.31 11.00
CA ALA A 36 4.90 8.01 10.46
C ALA A 36 5.96 7.01 9.95
N ALA A 37 6.73 7.43 8.97
CA ALA A 37 7.90 6.72 8.49
C ALA A 37 9.07 7.70 8.30
N ASN A 38 10.29 7.19 8.35
CA ASN A 38 11.49 8.01 8.11
C ASN A 38 11.67 8.47 6.65
N MET A 39 10.84 7.97 5.72
CA MET A 39 10.77 8.39 4.32
C MET A 39 9.40 8.06 3.74
N TYR A 40 9.00 8.70 2.64
CA TYR A 40 7.82 8.26 1.87
C TYR A 40 8.23 7.14 0.92
N TYR A 41 8.15 5.90 1.40
CA TYR A 41 8.50 4.72 0.61
C TYR A 41 7.31 4.22 -0.21
N TRP A 42 7.42 4.29 -1.54
CA TRP A 42 6.38 3.87 -2.48
C TRP A 42 6.99 2.96 -3.55
N ARG A 43 6.58 1.68 -3.56
CA ARG A 43 6.88 0.73 -4.64
C ARG A 43 8.37 0.69 -5.04
N GLY A 44 9.27 0.64 -4.07
CA GLY A 44 10.71 0.62 -4.32
C GLY A 44 11.40 1.99 -4.22
N LEU A 45 10.64 3.09 -4.32
CA LEU A 45 11.14 4.44 -4.44
C LEU A 45 10.95 5.25 -3.15
N ASP A 46 11.84 6.21 -2.92
CA ASP A 46 11.68 7.23 -1.88
C ASP A 46 11.14 8.51 -2.52
N LEU A 47 9.82 8.68 -2.43
CA LEU A 47 9.11 9.85 -2.95
C LEU A 47 9.30 11.10 -2.07
N GLY A 48 9.74 10.91 -0.82
CA GLY A 48 10.01 12.00 0.11
C GLY A 48 11.36 12.67 -0.14
N ASN A 49 12.21 12.11 -0.99
CA ASN A 49 13.58 12.57 -1.22
C ASN A 49 14.35 12.78 0.11
N GLY A 50 14.20 11.81 1.02
CA GLY A 50 14.78 11.83 2.36
C GLY A 50 13.92 12.51 3.44
N ASP A 51 12.82 13.17 3.09
CA ASP A 51 11.88 13.72 4.06
C ASP A 51 10.96 12.63 4.63
N PRO A 52 10.66 12.68 5.95
CA PRO A 52 9.77 11.71 6.59
C PRO A 52 8.32 11.89 6.15
N ALA A 53 7.58 10.79 6.10
CA ALA A 53 6.14 10.81 5.85
C ALA A 53 5.35 10.72 7.15
N VAL A 54 4.34 11.55 7.32
CA VAL A 54 3.32 11.42 8.37
C VAL A 54 1.98 11.24 7.70
N TRP A 55 1.21 10.24 8.13
CA TRP A 55 -0.02 9.86 7.46
C TRP A 55 -1.13 9.47 8.44
N GLY A 56 -2.35 9.41 7.93
CA GLY A 56 -3.51 8.87 8.63
C GLY A 56 -4.55 8.30 7.67
N ASP A 57 -5.40 7.43 8.18
CA ASP A 57 -6.51 6.84 7.43
C ASP A 57 -7.79 6.75 8.23
N ILE A 58 -8.90 6.66 7.49
CA ILE A 58 -10.19 6.22 8.00
C ILE A 58 -10.82 5.25 7.02
N ASN A 59 -11.38 4.17 7.56
CA ASN A 59 -11.88 3.03 6.83
C ASN A 59 -13.29 2.68 7.30
N VAL A 60 -14.15 2.31 6.36
CA VAL A 60 -15.46 1.72 6.63
C VAL A 60 -15.59 0.39 5.88
N SER A 61 -16.06 -0.66 6.54
CA SER A 61 -16.25 -1.97 5.90
C SER A 61 -17.54 -2.67 6.32
N SER A 62 -18.10 -3.48 5.42
CA SER A 62 -19.28 -4.31 5.67
C SER A 62 -19.39 -5.44 4.66
N ASN A 63 -19.47 -6.68 5.14
CA ASN A 63 -19.73 -7.87 4.30
C ASN A 63 -18.77 -8.02 3.10
N GLY A 64 -17.49 -7.69 3.29
CA GLY A 64 -16.46 -7.75 2.25
C GLY A 64 -16.33 -6.47 1.43
N PHE A 65 -17.35 -5.62 1.39
CA PHE A 65 -17.21 -4.27 0.84
C PHE A 65 -16.45 -3.38 1.80
N TYR A 66 -15.62 -2.49 1.27
CA TYR A 66 -14.94 -1.48 2.05
C TYR A 66 -14.75 -0.21 1.23
N GLY A 67 -14.48 0.89 1.94
CA GLY A 67 -13.96 2.11 1.38
C GLY A 67 -13.35 2.98 2.44
N GLY A 68 -12.54 3.95 2.03
CA GLY A 68 -11.80 4.75 2.97
C GLY A 68 -11.10 5.92 2.32
N MET A 69 -10.37 6.62 3.17
CA MET A 69 -9.50 7.72 2.79
C MET A 69 -8.17 7.56 3.52
N TRP A 70 -7.09 7.76 2.78
CA TRP A 70 -5.74 7.89 3.33
C TRP A 70 -5.23 9.29 3.03
N ALA A 71 -4.41 9.88 3.89
CA ALA A 71 -3.79 11.17 3.64
C ALA A 71 -2.38 11.22 4.23
N SER A 72 -1.49 11.97 3.60
CA SER A 72 -0.08 12.06 3.98
C SER A 72 0.51 13.46 3.77
N SER A 73 1.60 13.73 4.49
CA SER A 73 2.50 14.85 4.18
C SER A 73 3.02 14.82 2.74
N GLY A 74 2.97 13.66 2.09
CA GLY A 74 3.02 13.49 0.64
C GLY A 74 4.42 13.44 0.04
N ASP A 75 4.45 13.64 -1.27
CA ASP A 75 5.59 13.45 -2.18
C ASP A 75 6.37 14.77 -2.33
N ALA A 76 7.69 14.69 -2.46
CA ALA A 76 8.56 15.88 -2.57
C ALA A 76 8.36 16.65 -3.90
N ALA A 77 7.97 15.96 -4.97
CA ALA A 77 7.65 16.51 -6.27
C ALA A 77 6.17 16.90 -6.41
N LEU A 78 5.23 16.13 -5.83
CA LEU A 78 3.79 16.38 -6.00
C LEU A 78 3.12 17.11 -4.83
N GLY A 79 3.75 17.15 -3.66
CA GLY A 79 3.21 17.77 -2.44
C GLY A 79 2.32 16.82 -1.63
N THR A 80 1.48 17.38 -0.76
CA THR A 80 0.58 16.58 0.11
C THR A 80 -0.39 15.76 -0.72
N GLU A 81 -0.74 14.59 -0.21
CA GLU A 81 -1.55 13.60 -0.92
C GLU A 81 -2.73 13.16 -0.07
N TYR A 82 -3.86 12.91 -0.72
CA TYR A 82 -4.91 12.08 -0.16
C TYR A 82 -5.48 11.13 -1.22
N ASP A 83 -5.84 9.94 -0.76
CA ASP A 83 -6.35 8.87 -1.60
C ASP A 83 -7.75 8.52 -1.16
N LEU A 84 -8.62 8.25 -2.12
CA LEU A 84 -9.94 7.69 -1.90
C LEU A 84 -10.00 6.31 -2.52
N TYR A 85 -10.52 5.34 -1.78
CA TYR A 85 -10.63 3.98 -2.30
C TYR A 85 -11.92 3.29 -1.90
N ALA A 86 -12.32 2.34 -2.74
CA ALA A 86 -13.41 1.43 -2.46
C ALA A 86 -13.15 0.09 -3.13
N GLY A 87 -13.60 -0.99 -2.49
CA GLY A 87 -13.33 -2.33 -2.98
C GLY A 87 -14.22 -3.39 -2.38
N TYR A 88 -13.96 -4.61 -2.85
CA TYR A 88 -14.55 -5.83 -2.32
C TYR A 88 -13.48 -6.91 -2.19
N GLY A 89 -13.33 -7.39 -0.96
CA GLY A 89 -12.41 -8.48 -0.61
C GLY A 89 -13.14 -9.65 0.04
N SER A 90 -12.69 -10.87 -0.25
CA SER A 90 -13.20 -12.06 0.42
C SER A 90 -12.18 -13.19 0.46
N SER A 91 -12.47 -14.20 1.28
CA SER A 91 -11.64 -15.40 1.41
C SER A 91 -12.50 -16.66 1.52
N VAL A 92 -11.99 -17.74 0.92
CA VAL A 92 -12.58 -19.08 0.99
C VAL A 92 -11.47 -20.08 1.28
N GLY A 93 -11.43 -20.57 2.51
CA GLY A 93 -10.31 -21.40 2.98
C GLY A 93 -9.02 -20.60 3.01
N ASP A 94 -7.98 -21.11 2.35
CA ASP A 94 -6.67 -20.45 2.27
C ASP A 94 -6.58 -19.48 1.07
N PHE A 95 -7.58 -19.47 0.20
CA PHE A 95 -7.63 -18.56 -0.95
C PHE A 95 -8.28 -17.23 -0.56
N SER A 96 -7.70 -16.12 -0.99
CA SER A 96 -8.27 -14.78 -0.86
C SER A 96 -8.23 -14.04 -2.19
N PHE A 97 -9.17 -13.11 -2.38
CA PHE A 97 -9.13 -12.16 -3.48
C PHE A 97 -9.58 -10.78 -3.00
N ASP A 98 -9.11 -9.76 -3.71
CA ASP A 98 -9.49 -8.37 -3.53
C ASP A 98 -9.61 -7.70 -4.90
N VAL A 99 -10.63 -6.85 -5.06
CA VAL A 99 -10.76 -5.95 -6.19
C VAL A 99 -11.10 -4.56 -5.68
N SER A 100 -10.34 -3.55 -6.09
CA SER A 100 -10.56 -2.17 -5.63
C SER A 100 -10.25 -1.13 -6.70
N LEU A 101 -10.78 0.07 -6.47
CA LEU A 101 -10.42 1.29 -7.19
C LEU A 101 -9.82 2.27 -6.19
N TRP A 102 -8.75 2.93 -6.61
CA TRP A 102 -8.04 3.94 -5.85
C TRP A 102 -7.96 5.21 -6.68
N SER A 103 -8.25 6.36 -6.09
CA SER A 103 -8.05 7.67 -6.68
C SER A 103 -7.05 8.45 -5.86
N TYR A 104 -5.99 8.90 -6.51
CA TYR A 104 -4.87 9.61 -5.88
C TYR A 104 -4.98 11.10 -6.18
N SER A 105 -4.85 11.95 -5.17
CA SER A 105 -5.04 13.40 -5.30
C SER A 105 -3.93 14.19 -4.60
N TYR A 106 -3.31 15.11 -5.32
CA TYR A 106 -2.20 15.94 -4.84
C TYR A 106 -2.58 17.43 -4.80
N PRO A 107 -3.48 17.86 -3.88
CA PRO A 107 -4.14 19.17 -3.93
C PRO A 107 -3.22 20.38 -3.72
N THR A 108 -2.00 20.18 -3.25
CA THR A 108 -1.02 21.28 -3.10
C THR A 108 -0.13 21.46 -4.31
N ASN A 109 -0.20 20.56 -5.30
CA ASN A 109 0.55 20.73 -6.53
C ASN A 109 0.00 21.94 -7.31
N THR A 110 0.91 22.76 -7.83
CA THR A 110 0.55 23.94 -8.62
C THR A 110 0.68 23.72 -10.13
N ASP A 111 1.19 22.57 -10.56
CA ASP A 111 1.23 22.20 -11.97
C ASP A 111 -0.22 21.92 -12.46
N PRO A 112 -0.70 22.62 -13.51
CA PRO A 112 -2.04 22.42 -14.04
C PRO A 112 -2.27 21.04 -14.68
N THR A 113 -1.22 20.24 -14.89
CA THR A 113 -1.35 18.85 -15.38
C THR A 113 -1.20 17.82 -14.28
N ALA A 114 -0.98 18.22 -13.02
CA ALA A 114 -0.91 17.29 -11.91
C ALA A 114 -2.32 16.77 -11.53
N PRO A 115 -2.43 15.53 -11.02
CA PRO A 115 -3.71 15.00 -10.54
C PRO A 115 -4.05 15.63 -9.19
N THR A 116 -4.86 16.68 -9.20
CA THR A 116 -5.17 17.48 -8.00
C THR A 116 -6.57 17.19 -7.44
N GLU A 117 -7.45 16.59 -8.25
CA GLU A 117 -8.82 16.24 -7.90
C GLU A 117 -9.07 14.72 -7.98
N PRO A 118 -10.03 14.19 -7.19
CA PRO A 118 -10.40 12.79 -7.30
C PRO A 118 -10.90 12.45 -8.70
N GLY A 119 -10.34 11.40 -9.28
CA GLY A 119 -10.59 10.99 -10.65
C GLY A 119 -9.50 11.41 -11.64
N ASP A 120 -8.56 12.29 -11.30
CA ASP A 120 -7.48 12.68 -12.22
C ASP A 120 -6.38 11.61 -12.35
N LEU A 121 -6.23 10.77 -11.32
CA LEU A 121 -5.35 9.60 -11.29
C LEU A 121 -6.09 8.47 -10.58
N VAL A 122 -6.39 7.39 -11.31
CA VAL A 122 -7.16 6.26 -10.80
C VAL A 122 -6.49 4.94 -11.16
N GLU A 123 -6.33 4.06 -10.18
CA GLU A 123 -5.88 2.69 -10.40
C GLU A 123 -6.96 1.67 -10.06
N ALA A 124 -7.12 0.68 -10.93
CA ALA A 124 -7.80 -0.57 -10.60
C ALA A 124 -6.79 -1.57 -10.04
N VAL A 125 -7.15 -2.19 -8.91
CA VAL A 125 -6.26 -3.10 -8.19
C VAL A 125 -6.93 -4.45 -8.04
N ILE A 126 -6.18 -5.51 -8.35
CA ILE A 126 -6.60 -6.90 -8.16
C ILE A 126 -5.56 -7.61 -7.30
N GLY A 127 -5.99 -8.13 -6.16
CA GLY A 127 -5.19 -8.94 -5.26
C GLY A 127 -5.66 -10.40 -5.26
N LEU A 128 -4.71 -11.34 -5.26
CA LEU A 128 -4.94 -12.77 -5.09
C LEU A 128 -4.00 -13.29 -3.99
N GLY A 129 -4.51 -14.19 -3.14
CA GLY A 129 -3.72 -14.80 -2.09
C GLY A 129 -3.97 -16.29 -1.95
N TYR A 130 -2.93 -17.02 -1.56
CA TYR A 130 -3.02 -18.42 -1.15
C TYR A 130 -2.08 -18.71 0.02
N GLY A 131 -2.64 -18.86 1.21
CA GLY A 131 -1.86 -19.01 2.44
C GLY A 131 -0.90 -17.83 2.64
N PRO A 132 0.42 -18.04 2.74
CA PRO A 132 1.39 -16.97 2.97
C PRO A 132 1.76 -16.17 1.72
N VAL A 133 1.30 -16.57 0.53
CA VAL A 133 1.69 -15.98 -0.76
C VAL A 133 0.61 -15.03 -1.25
N SER A 134 1.02 -13.87 -1.77
CA SER A 134 0.15 -12.86 -2.38
C SER A 134 0.67 -12.40 -3.74
N LEU A 135 -0.24 -12.12 -4.66
CA LEU A 135 0.00 -11.47 -5.95
C LEU A 135 -0.94 -10.28 -6.06
N THR A 136 -0.43 -9.09 -6.29
CA THR A 136 -1.26 -7.89 -6.51
C THR A 136 -0.85 -7.22 -7.80
N HIS A 137 -1.84 -6.79 -8.59
CA HIS A 137 -1.64 -6.03 -9.81
C HIS A 137 -2.42 -4.72 -9.73
N TYR A 138 -1.75 -3.63 -10.03
CA TYR A 138 -2.26 -2.26 -10.10
C TYR A 138 -2.21 -1.86 -11.57
N ALA A 139 -3.32 -1.41 -12.12
CA ALA A 139 -3.41 -0.89 -13.47
C ALA A 139 -3.98 0.52 -13.40
N ASP A 140 -3.23 1.49 -13.93
CA ASP A 140 -3.75 2.83 -14.13
C ASP A 140 -4.88 2.77 -15.16
N VAL A 141 -6.02 3.34 -14.80
CA VAL A 141 -7.22 3.40 -15.63
C VAL A 141 -7.64 4.84 -15.94
N GLU A 142 -6.90 5.82 -15.42
CA GLU A 142 -7.03 7.26 -15.65
C GLU A 142 -5.79 7.96 -15.08
N GLY A 143 -5.22 8.91 -15.82
CA GLY A 143 -3.95 9.55 -15.49
C GLY A 143 -2.82 9.12 -16.42
N ASN A 144 -2.22 7.95 -16.20
CA ASN A 144 -1.18 7.36 -17.05
C ASN A 144 -1.53 5.93 -17.44
N GLU A 145 -2.49 5.76 -18.36
CA GLU A 145 -3.08 4.46 -18.74
C GLU A 145 -2.08 3.38 -19.20
N ASP A 146 -0.83 3.76 -19.53
CA ASP A 146 0.25 2.85 -19.90
C ASP A 146 1.01 2.29 -18.68
N TYR A 147 0.71 2.78 -17.47
CA TYR A 147 1.37 2.37 -16.23
C TYR A 147 0.65 1.21 -15.54
N SER A 148 1.44 0.23 -15.09
CA SER A 148 1.00 -0.80 -14.18
C SER A 148 2.12 -1.20 -13.22
N TYR A 149 1.74 -1.80 -12.10
CA TYR A 149 2.67 -2.28 -11.10
C TYR A 149 2.20 -3.64 -10.57
N THR A 150 3.13 -4.57 -10.37
CA THR A 150 2.81 -5.92 -9.92
C THR A 150 3.71 -6.33 -8.78
N THR A 151 3.14 -6.96 -7.74
CA THR A 151 3.89 -7.52 -6.62
C THR A 151 3.67 -9.02 -6.47
N LEU A 152 4.73 -9.73 -6.11
CA LEU A 152 4.68 -11.11 -5.60
C LEU A 152 5.30 -11.13 -4.21
N GLY A 153 4.50 -11.49 -3.21
CA GLY A 153 4.88 -11.46 -1.80
C GLY A 153 4.80 -12.82 -1.13
N VAL A 154 5.62 -13.00 -0.10
CA VAL A 154 5.49 -14.10 0.87
C VAL A 154 5.72 -13.58 2.28
N ALA A 155 4.83 -13.96 3.21
CA ALA A 155 4.96 -13.65 4.64
C ALA A 155 5.18 -14.91 5.48
N PHE A 156 6.11 -14.87 6.43
CA PHE A 156 6.43 -16.00 7.30
C PHE A 156 6.86 -15.52 8.69
N GLY A 157 6.01 -15.78 9.69
CA GLY A 157 6.25 -15.21 11.02
C GLY A 157 6.20 -13.67 10.94
N ASP A 158 7.16 -13.03 11.59
CA ASP A 158 7.30 -11.58 11.61
C ASP A 158 8.04 -11.04 10.37
N TYR A 159 8.34 -11.88 9.39
CA TYR A 159 9.15 -11.53 8.21
C TYR A 159 8.32 -11.56 6.93
N SER A 160 8.73 -10.74 5.96
CA SER A 160 8.18 -10.75 4.60
C SER A 160 9.27 -10.58 3.55
N VAL A 161 9.01 -11.11 2.35
CA VAL A 161 9.77 -10.82 1.14
C VAL A 161 8.77 -10.45 0.05
N THR A 162 8.99 -9.32 -0.62
CA THR A 162 8.15 -8.87 -1.74
C THR A 162 9.06 -8.54 -2.92
N TYR A 163 8.70 -9.04 -4.10
CA TYR A 163 9.23 -8.55 -5.37
C TYR A 163 8.17 -7.64 -6.00
N GLY A 164 8.57 -6.42 -6.37
CA GLY A 164 7.72 -5.45 -7.07
C GLY A 164 8.31 -5.09 -8.42
N SER A 165 7.47 -4.96 -9.45
CA SER A 165 7.88 -4.59 -10.81
C SER A 165 6.93 -3.56 -11.37
N HIS A 166 7.51 -2.50 -11.91
CA HIS A 166 6.82 -1.47 -12.67
C HIS A 166 6.86 -1.81 -14.15
N ASP A 167 5.78 -1.51 -14.83
CA ASP A 167 5.66 -1.47 -16.29
C ASP A 167 5.08 -0.10 -16.61
N GLY A 168 5.84 0.74 -17.31
CA GLY A 168 5.52 2.15 -17.41
C GLY A 168 6.45 2.86 -18.38
N THR A 169 6.66 4.16 -18.16
CA THR A 169 7.53 4.97 -19.03
C THR A 169 8.58 5.73 -18.21
N GLY A 170 9.66 6.12 -18.88
CA GLY A 170 10.76 6.83 -18.23
C GLY A 170 11.33 6.00 -17.07
N ALA A 171 11.57 6.67 -15.94
CA ALA A 171 12.18 6.06 -14.75
C ALA A 171 11.40 4.88 -14.14
N LEU A 172 10.18 4.56 -14.60
CA LEU A 172 9.43 3.40 -14.15
C LEU A 172 9.48 2.22 -15.13
N ASP A 173 10.01 2.41 -16.35
CA ASP A 173 10.03 1.36 -17.38
C ASP A 173 10.98 0.21 -16.97
N GLY A 174 10.38 -0.93 -16.63
CA GLY A 174 11.11 -2.13 -16.21
C GLY A 174 11.81 -2.01 -14.85
N TYR A 175 11.58 -0.95 -14.09
CA TYR A 175 12.11 -0.81 -12.75
C TYR A 175 11.52 -1.88 -11.82
N ALA A 176 12.36 -2.56 -11.05
CA ALA A 176 11.95 -3.59 -10.12
C ALA A 176 12.73 -3.53 -8.81
N HIS A 177 12.11 -4.00 -7.74
CA HIS A 177 12.71 -4.00 -6.40
C HIS A 177 12.38 -5.27 -5.62
N VAL A 178 13.18 -5.52 -4.59
CA VAL A 178 12.95 -6.54 -3.57
C VAL A 178 12.94 -5.88 -2.20
N ASP A 179 11.88 -6.16 -1.44
CA ASP A 179 11.71 -5.68 -0.08
C ASP A 179 11.86 -6.83 0.89
N LEU A 180 12.68 -6.64 1.92
CA LEU A 180 12.82 -7.53 3.07
C LEU A 180 12.21 -6.86 4.29
N GLY A 181 11.07 -7.35 4.75
CA GLY A 181 10.32 -6.78 5.87
C GLY A 181 10.51 -7.54 7.18
N TYR A 182 10.45 -6.80 8.28
CA TYR A 182 10.39 -7.32 9.65
C TYR A 182 9.45 -6.49 10.52
N ALA A 183 8.40 -7.11 11.04
CA ALA A 183 7.49 -6.52 12.02
C ALA A 183 8.02 -6.79 13.44
N TYR A 184 8.52 -5.77 14.14
CA TYR A 184 8.95 -5.94 15.52
C TYR A 184 7.75 -6.14 16.47
N ASN A 185 6.67 -5.42 16.19
CA ASN A 185 5.36 -5.59 16.81
C ASN A 185 4.26 -5.02 15.90
N GLU A 186 3.02 -4.96 16.39
CA GLU A 186 1.85 -4.45 15.65
C GLU A 186 1.95 -2.96 15.25
N ASN A 187 2.84 -2.20 15.87
CA ASN A 187 2.98 -0.76 15.67
C ASN A 187 4.31 -0.34 15.03
N LEU A 188 5.33 -1.20 15.00
CA LEU A 188 6.68 -0.86 14.55
C LEU A 188 7.22 -1.92 13.58
N SER A 189 7.65 -1.47 12.41
CA SER A 189 8.20 -2.31 11.34
C SER A 189 9.48 -1.72 10.74
N PHE A 190 10.24 -2.60 10.11
CA PHE A 190 11.48 -2.29 9.41
C PHE A 190 11.44 -2.93 8.02
N THR A 191 11.83 -2.18 6.99
CA THR A 191 11.93 -2.70 5.61
C THR A 191 13.29 -2.32 5.03
N LEU A 192 13.96 -3.29 4.42
CA LEU A 192 15.09 -3.04 3.53
C LEU A 192 14.63 -3.21 2.08
N GLY A 193 14.52 -2.10 1.36
CA GLY A 193 14.24 -2.06 -0.07
C GLY A 193 15.53 -2.06 -0.89
N LEU A 194 15.60 -2.94 -1.89
CA LEU A 194 16.75 -3.12 -2.78
C LEU A 194 16.28 -3.03 -4.22
N VAL A 195 17.01 -2.29 -5.05
CA VAL A 195 16.79 -2.31 -6.50
C VAL A 195 17.17 -3.69 -7.03
N ALA A 196 16.25 -4.30 -7.77
CA ALA A 196 16.43 -5.60 -8.41
C ALA A 196 16.72 -5.44 -9.91
N ASP A 197 16.06 -4.49 -10.55
CA ASP A 197 16.31 -4.08 -11.93
C ASP A 197 16.06 -2.57 -12.07
N ASP A 198 16.89 -1.91 -12.87
CA ASP A 198 16.76 -0.49 -13.22
C ASP A 198 17.24 -0.33 -14.67
N VAL A 199 16.34 -0.64 -15.60
CA VAL A 199 16.69 -0.86 -17.02
C VAL A 199 17.32 0.37 -17.66
N ASP A 200 16.86 1.56 -17.27
CA ASP A 200 17.30 2.84 -17.83
C ASP A 200 18.39 3.55 -17.01
N GLY A 201 18.66 3.08 -15.78
CA GLY A 201 19.64 3.65 -14.87
C GLY A 201 19.23 5.03 -14.32
N LEU A 202 17.94 5.37 -14.35
CA LEU A 202 17.43 6.67 -13.90
C LEU A 202 17.14 6.69 -12.39
N ASN A 203 17.11 5.54 -11.71
CA ASN A 203 16.75 5.46 -10.30
C ASN A 203 17.97 5.36 -9.37
N PRO A 204 17.87 5.89 -8.14
CA PRO A 204 18.94 5.71 -7.16
C PRO A 204 19.02 4.26 -6.66
N ASP A 205 20.06 3.52 -7.07
CA ASP A 205 20.36 2.13 -6.66
C ASP A 205 20.71 1.93 -5.17
N SER A 206 20.75 2.99 -4.37
CA SER A 206 21.08 2.88 -2.95
C SER A 206 20.02 2.06 -2.19
N PRO A 207 20.42 1.19 -1.26
CA PRO A 207 19.45 0.51 -0.39
C PRO A 207 18.61 1.51 0.41
N LYS A 208 17.31 1.23 0.53
CA LYS A 208 16.37 2.05 1.31
C LYS A 208 16.02 1.33 2.60
N PHE A 209 16.31 1.95 3.74
CA PHE A 209 15.97 1.41 5.06
C PHE A 209 14.82 2.20 5.66
N VAL A 210 13.65 1.58 5.66
CA VAL A 210 12.40 2.17 6.14
C VAL A 210 12.16 1.73 7.58
N VAL A 211 11.83 2.69 8.44
CA VAL A 211 11.31 2.47 9.78
C VAL A 211 9.89 3.03 9.79
N GLY A 212 8.91 2.15 9.92
CA GLY A 212 7.49 2.50 9.91
C GLY A 212 6.88 2.39 11.29
N PHE A 213 6.05 3.35 11.66
CA PHE A 213 5.29 3.35 12.89
C PHE A 213 3.82 3.67 12.62
N SER A 214 2.90 2.95 13.26
CA SER A 214 1.46 3.19 13.16
C SER A 214 0.71 2.85 14.43
N ILE A 215 -0.29 3.65 14.80
CA ILE A 215 -1.19 3.38 15.93
C ILE A 215 -2.65 3.43 15.44
N PRO A 216 -3.48 2.41 15.74
CA PRO A 216 -4.92 2.51 15.56
C PRO A 216 -5.51 3.52 16.54
N ILE A 217 -6.47 4.32 16.08
CA ILE A 217 -7.20 5.27 16.91
C ILE A 217 -8.53 4.63 17.31
N GLU A 218 -8.70 4.41 18.61
CA GLU A 218 -9.93 3.92 19.26
C GLU A 218 -10.80 5.08 19.80
#